data_AF-A0A2E3QQ41-F1
#
_entry.id   AF-A0A2E3QQ41-F1
#
_cell.length_a   1.000
_cell.length_b   1.000
_cell.length_c   1.000
_cell.angle_alpha   90.00
_cell.angle_beta   90.00
_cell.angle_gamma   90.00
#
_symmetry.space_group_name_H-M   'P 1'
#
loop_
_entity.id
_entity.type
_entity.pdbx_description
1 polymer ?
#
loop_
_entity_poly.entity_id
_entity_poly.type
_entity_poly.pdbx_seq_one_letter_code
_entity_poly.pdbx_strand_id
1 'polypeptide(L)'
;MRKKQNIIKFPDTFKLKRNKYIKIRDEIEQILFKYAAEKKDLWAVSLAAGRFSSMNLEKIDGTEKTLEFFNNCIETQKNSNLTSDSGNIS
;
A
#
# COMPACT_ATOMS: atom_id res chain seq x y z
N MET A 1 -20.89 44.76 6.67
CA MET A 1 -19.87 43.87 6.07
C MET A 1 -18.80 43.62 7.14
N ARG A 2 -18.33 42.43 7.53
CA ARG A 2 -18.35 41.05 7.03
C ARG A 2 -18.58 40.10 8.22
N LYS A 3 -19.47 39.11 8.11
CA LYS A 3 -19.64 38.05 9.12
C LYS A 3 -18.35 37.21 9.14
N LYS A 4 -17.64 37.16 10.27
CA LYS A 4 -16.53 36.22 10.51
C LYS A 4 -17.14 34.82 10.55
N GLN A 5 -17.08 34.11 9.42
CA GLN A 5 -17.48 32.71 9.34
C GLN A 5 -16.44 31.91 10.13
N ASN A 6 -16.79 31.50 11.35
CA ASN A 6 -16.03 30.51 12.11
C ASN A 6 -16.17 29.16 11.39
N ILE A 7 -15.31 28.94 10.39
CA ILE A 7 -15.16 27.65 9.74
C ILE A 7 -14.51 26.73 10.78
N ILE A 8 -15.33 26.00 11.51
CA ILE A 8 -14.87 24.87 12.32
C ILE A 8 -14.33 23.85 11.33
N LYS A 9 -13.00 23.73 11.21
CA LYS A 9 -12.37 22.63 10.49
C LYS A 9 -12.70 21.35 11.26
N PHE A 10 -13.75 20.66 10.84
CA PHE A 10 -14.03 19.31 11.32
C PHE A 10 -12.76 18.47 11.15
N PRO A 11 -12.34 17.71 12.18
CA PRO A 11 -11.16 16.86 12.06
C PRO A 11 -11.42 15.89 10.92
N ASP A 12 -10.58 15.99 9.90
CA ASP A 12 -10.64 15.20 8.68
C ASP A 12 -10.30 13.74 9.03
N THR A 13 -11.31 13.00 9.49
CA THR A 13 -11.18 11.62 9.98
C THR A 13 -10.57 10.70 8.91
N PHE A 14 -10.67 11.08 7.64
CA PHE A 14 -10.02 10.44 6.51
C PHE A 14 -8.49 10.57 6.55
N LYS A 15 -7.93 11.73 6.89
CA LYS A 15 -6.47 11.90 7.05
C LYS A 15 -5.93 11.08 8.21
N LEU A 16 -6.68 11.02 9.31
CA LEU A 16 -6.29 10.22 10.48
C LEU A 16 -6.32 8.72 10.17
N LYS A 17 -7.36 8.25 9.47
CA LYS A 17 -7.45 6.86 8.99
C LYS A 17 -6.33 6.54 8.01
N ARG A 18 -6.08 7.40 7.02
CA ARG A 18 -5.00 7.24 6.02
C ARG A 18 -3.62 7.11 6.68
N ASN A 19 -3.32 7.95 7.67
CA ASN A 19 -2.06 7.88 8.40
C ASN A 19 -1.91 6.57 9.20
N LYS A 20 -3.01 6.03 9.75
CA LYS A 20 -2.98 4.72 10.41
C LYS A 20 -2.68 3.60 9.41
N TYR A 21 -3.31 3.60 8.24
CA TYR A 21 -3.02 2.62 7.20
C TYR A 21 -1.57 2.68 6.71
N ILE A 22 -1.02 3.88 6.54
CA ILE A 22 0.38 4.07 6.15
C ILE A 22 1.32 3.52 7.21
N LYS A 23 1.09 3.81 8.50
CA LYS A 23 1.92 3.27 9.58
C LYS A 23 1.90 1.74 9.63
N ILE A 24 0.72 1.14 9.51
CA ILE A 24 0.58 -0.32 9.49
C ILE A 24 1.33 -0.93 8.31
N ARG A 25 1.22 -0.32 7.12
CA ARG A 25 1.96 -0.75 5.93
C ARG A 25 3.47 -0.68 6.19
N ASP A 26 3.98 0.46 6.64
CA ASP A 26 5.42 0.68 6.83
C ASP A 26 5.99 -0.27 7.92
N GLU A 27 5.23 -0.53 8.99
CA GLU A 27 5.59 -1.49 10.03
C GLU A 27 5.65 -2.93 9.49
N ILE A 28 4.66 -3.35 8.70
CA ILE A 28 4.64 -4.67 8.07
C ILE A 28 5.77 -4.81 7.04
N GLU A 29 6.05 -3.78 6.24
CA GLU A 29 7.18 -3.76 5.31
C GLU A 29 8.50 -3.95 6.04
N GLN A 30 8.72 -3.25 7.15
CA GLN A 30 9.94 -3.41 7.96
C GLN A 30 10.07 -4.83 8.52
N ILE A 31 8.99 -5.43 9.02
CA ILE A 31 9.00 -6.80 9.55
C ILE A 31 9.33 -7.79 8.44
N LEU A 32 8.64 -7.69 7.29
CA LEU A 32 8.87 -8.58 6.15
C LEU A 32 10.29 -8.43 5.60
N PHE A 33 10.79 -7.21 5.48
CA PHE A 33 12.14 -6.94 4.98
C PHE A 33 13.20 -7.47 5.93
N LYS A 34 13.02 -7.28 7.25
CA LYS A 34 13.92 -7.85 8.26
C LYS A 34 13.93 -9.37 8.22
N TYR A 35 12.75 -9.99 8.08
CA TYR A 35 12.62 -11.44 8.01
C TYR A 35 13.24 -12.01 6.72
N ALA A 36 13.07 -11.31 5.59
CA ALA A 36 13.71 -11.63 4.32
C ALA A 36 15.24 -11.50 4.41
N ALA A 37 15.75 -10.46 5.06
CA ALA A 37 17.18 -10.26 5.28
C ALA A 37 17.78 -11.33 6.19
N GLU A 38 17.07 -11.75 7.24
CA GLU A 38 17.50 -12.79 8.17
C GLU A 38 17.53 -14.17 7.50
N LYS A 39 16.52 -14.50 6.69
CA LYS A 39 16.45 -15.77 5.96
C LYS A 39 17.23 -15.76 4.65
N LYS A 40 17.73 -14.59 4.21
CA LYS A 40 18.36 -14.34 2.91
C LYS A 40 17.52 -14.79 1.71
N ASP A 41 16.20 -14.84 1.90
CA ASP A 41 15.26 -15.29 0.88
C ASP A 41 14.08 -14.32 0.81
N LEU A 42 14.26 -13.28 0.00
CA LEU A 42 13.23 -12.28 -0.26
C LEU A 42 12.04 -12.89 -1.02
N TRP A 43 12.28 -13.91 -1.83
CA TRP A 43 11.26 -14.52 -2.68
C TRP A 43 10.28 -15.34 -1.84
N ALA A 44 10.78 -16.20 -0.95
CA ALA A 44 9.94 -16.98 -0.04
C ALA A 44 9.08 -16.10 0.87
N VAL A 45 9.66 -15.01 1.40
CA VAL A 45 8.93 -14.07 2.27
C VAL A 45 7.87 -13.29 1.49
N SER A 46 8.18 -12.83 0.27
CA SER A 46 7.22 -12.14 -0.58
C SER A 46 6.07 -13.05 -1.00
N LEU A 47 6.35 -14.32 -1.32
CA LEU A 47 5.32 -15.30 -1.67
C LEU A 47 4.42 -15.62 -0.46
N ALA A 48 4.99 -15.76 0.73
CA ALA A 48 4.23 -15.98 1.96
C ALA A 48 3.32 -14.79 2.31
N ALA A 49 3.83 -13.56 2.18
CA ALA A 49 3.05 -12.34 2.35
C ALA A 49 1.93 -12.22 1.31
N GLY A 50 2.23 -12.55 0.05
CA GLY A 50 1.24 -12.63 -1.03
C GLY A 50 0.13 -13.62 -0.70
N ARG A 51 0.48 -14.85 -0.30
CA ARG A 51 -0.49 -15.88 0.11
C ARG A 51 -1.36 -15.43 1.27
N PHE A 52 -0.77 -14.79 2.28
CA PHE A 52 -1.51 -14.24 3.41
C PHE A 52 -2.49 -13.15 2.97
N SER A 53 -2.05 -12.24 2.09
CA SER A 53 -2.90 -11.19 1.53
C SER A 53 -4.06 -11.77 0.73
N SER A 54 -3.78 -12.68 -0.23
CA SER A 54 -4.81 -13.27 -1.09
C SER A 54 -5.88 -14.00 -0.28
N MET A 55 -5.48 -14.84 0.68
CA MET A 55 -6.43 -15.62 1.49
C MET A 55 -7.30 -14.75 2.39
N ASN A 56 -6.78 -13.64 2.91
CA ASN A 56 -7.55 -12.77 3.79
C ASN A 56 -8.43 -11.79 2.99
N LEU A 57 -7.93 -11.24 1.89
CA LEU A 57 -8.72 -10.36 1.01
C LEU A 57 -9.87 -11.14 0.37
N GLU A 58 -9.64 -12.38 -0.07
CA GLU A 58 -10.70 -13.22 -0.63
C GLU A 58 -11.81 -13.47 0.40
N LYS A 59 -11.46 -13.67 1.68
CA LYS A 59 -12.43 -13.87 2.77
C LYS A 59 -13.18 -12.60 3.16
N ILE A 60 -12.57 -11.41 3.04
CA ILE A 60 -13.16 -10.14 3.48
C ILE A 60 -13.99 -9.50 2.37
N ASP A 61 -13.43 -9.42 1.16
CA ASP A 61 -13.96 -8.65 0.03
C ASP A 61 -14.46 -9.51 -1.14
N GLY A 62 -14.17 -10.82 -1.12
CA GLY A 62 -14.49 -11.73 -2.21
C GLY A 62 -13.40 -11.81 -3.29
N THR A 63 -13.52 -12.82 -4.15
CA THR A 63 -12.50 -13.18 -5.14
C THR A 63 -12.26 -12.07 -6.19
N GLU A 64 -13.33 -11.38 -6.63
CA GLU A 64 -13.28 -10.39 -7.71
C GLU A 64 -12.48 -9.13 -7.31
N LYS A 65 -12.80 -8.53 -6.16
CA LYS A 65 -12.07 -7.36 -5.64
C LYS A 65 -10.63 -7.68 -5.27
N THR A 66 -10.37 -8.91 -4.83
CA THR A 66 -9.02 -9.37 -4.52
C THR A 66 -8.15 -9.41 -5.78
N LEU A 67 -8.67 -9.97 -6.88
CA LEU A 67 -8.00 -9.97 -8.18
C LEU A 67 -7.78 -8.55 -8.71
N GLU A 68 -8.77 -7.68 -8.59
CA GLU A 68 -8.65 -6.26 -8.96
C GLU A 68 -7.53 -5.57 -8.16
N PHE A 69 -7.45 -5.81 -6.85
CA PHE A 69 -6.39 -5.28 -6.01
C PHE A 69 -5.00 -5.74 -6.45
N PHE A 70 -4.82 -7.04 -6.71
CA PHE A 70 -3.53 -7.55 -7.21
C PHE A 70 -3.17 -6.99 -8.58
N ASN A 71 -4.14 -6.84 -9.49
CA ASN A 71 -3.92 -6.21 -10.78
C ASN A 71 -3.50 -4.75 -10.64
N ASN A 72 -4.18 -3.98 -9.79
CA ASN A 72 -3.82 -2.59 -9.49
C ASN A 72 -2.41 -2.47 -8.89
N CYS A 73 -2.00 -3.41 -8.03
CA CYS A 73 -0.64 -3.47 -7.50
C CYS A 73 0.40 -3.71 -8.61
N ILE A 74 0.14 -4.67 -9.51
CA ILE A 74 1.03 -4.97 -10.64
C ILE A 74 1.11 -3.78 -11.61
N GLU A 75 0.00 -3.12 -11.90
CA GLU A 75 -0.04 -1.92 -12.74
C GLU A 75 0.73 -0.76 -12.09
N THR A 76 0.58 -0.55 -10.79
CA THR A 76 1.33 0.48 -10.06
C THR A 76 2.84 0.22 -10.14
N GLN A 77 3.27 -1.04 -10.00
CA GLN A 77 4.68 -1.42 -10.15
C GLN A 77 5.19 -1.23 -11.59
N LYS A 78 4.39 -1.61 -12.60
CA LYS A 78 4.75 -1.38 -14.01
C LYS A 78 4.90 0.10 -14.31
N ASN A 79 4.00 0.93 -13.80
CA ASN A 79 4.02 2.38 -14.01
C ASN A 79 5.17 3.06 -13.24
N SER A 80 5.53 2.58 -12.05
CA SER A 80 6.73 3.07 -11.35
C SER A 80 8.02 2.76 -12.12
N ASN A 81 8.09 1.58 -12.76
CA ASN A 81 9.25 1.19 -13.57
C ASN A 81 9.37 2.03 -14.86
N LEU A 82 8.24 2.47 -15.45
CA LEU A 82 8.24 3.35 -16.62
C LEU A 82 8.72 4.78 -16.32
N THR A 83 8.51 5.28 -15.10
CA THR A 83 9.02 6.60 -14.69
C THR A 83 10.54 6.64 -14.44
N SER A 84 11.16 5.50 -14.16
CA SER A 84 12.61 5.39 -14.00
C SER A 84 13.40 5.30 -15.32
N ASP A 85 12.75 4.93 -16.43
CA ASP A 85 13.41 4.82 -17.74
C ASP A 85 13.45 6.14 -18.53
N SER A 86 12.72 7.16 -18.08
CA SER A 86 12.73 8.49 -18.70
C SER A 86 13.92 9.37 -18.29
N GLY A 87 14.83 8.85 -17.44
CA GLY A 87 16.00 9.57 -16.92
C GLY A 87 17.33 9.26 -17.64
N ASN A 88 17.33 8.40 -18.65
CA ASN A 88 18.53 8.04 -19.42
C ASN A 88 18.28 8.13 -20.92
N ILE A 89 18.04 9.35 -21.40
CA ILE A 89 18.35 9.70 -22.80
C ILE A 89 19.44 10.75 -22.71
N SER A 90 20.70 10.28 -22.65
CA SER A 90 21.89 11.05 -23.01
C SER A 90 22.10 10.99 -24.51
#